data_AF-A0A377BL78-F1
#
_entry.id   AF-A0A377BL78-F1
#
_cell.length_a   1.000
_cell.length_b   1.000
_cell.length_c   1.000
_cell.angle_alpha   90.00
_cell.angle_beta   90.00
_cell.angle_gamma   90.00
#
_symmetry.space_group_name_H-M   'P 1'
#
loop_
_entity.id
_entity.type
_entity.pdbx_description
1 polymer ?
#
loop_
_entity_poly.entity_id
_entity_poly.type
_entity_poly.pdbx_seq_one_letter_code
_entity_poly.pdbx_strand_id
1 'polypeptide(L)'
;MLTLARQQQRQNIRWLLCLSVLMLLALLLSLCAGEQWISPGDWFTPRGELFVWQIRLPRTLAVLLVGAALAISGAVMQALFENPLAEPGLLGVSNGAGVGLIAAVCLGKGNSPTGR
;
A
#
# COMPACT_ATOMS: atom_id res chain seq x y z
N MET A 1 -13.86 22.91 27.93
CA MET A 1 -12.67 22.42 27.21
C MET A 1 -12.60 20.89 27.15
N LEU A 2 -12.74 20.17 28.27
CA LEU A 2 -12.69 18.68 28.28
C LEU A 2 -13.82 17.98 27.48
N THR A 3 -14.97 18.63 27.29
CA THR A 3 -16.09 18.08 26.51
C THR A 3 -15.82 18.05 25.01
N LEU A 4 -15.21 19.11 24.45
CA LEU A 4 -14.82 19.18 23.04
C LEU A 4 -13.74 18.13 22.71
N ALA A 5 -12.75 17.97 23.59
CA ALA A 5 -11.71 16.94 23.43
C ALA A 5 -12.30 15.52 23.41
N ARG A 6 -13.25 15.21 24.31
CA ARG A 6 -13.95 13.92 24.32
C ARG A 6 -14.82 13.70 23.07
N GLN A 7 -15.49 14.74 22.58
CA GLN A 7 -16.27 14.67 21.35
C GLN A 7 -15.37 14.41 20.13
N GLN A 8 -14.25 15.12 20.01
CA GLN A 8 -13.27 14.92 18.94
C GLN A 8 -12.69 13.50 19.00
N GLN A 9 -12.33 13.01 20.18
CA GLN A 9 -11.80 11.65 20.35
C GLN A 9 -12.80 10.58 19.90
N ARG A 10 -14.09 10.74 20.23
CA ARG A 10 -15.15 9.81 19.76
C ARG A 10 -15.31 9.85 18.24
N GLN A 11 -15.25 11.03 17.63
CA GLN A 11 -15.31 11.16 16.17
C GLN A 11 -14.09 10.51 15.51
N ASN A 12 -12.89 10.72 16.03
CA ASN A 12 -11.66 10.11 15.52
C ASN A 12 -11.72 8.58 15.59
N ILE A 13 -12.18 8.01 16.70
CA ILE A 13 -12.36 6.55 16.84
C ILE A 13 -13.36 6.04 15.80
N ARG A 14 -14.47 6.74 15.57
CA ARG A 14 -15.45 6.37 14.54
C ARG A 14 -14.83 6.42 13.14
N TRP A 15 -14.06 7.45 12.81
CA TRP A 15 -13.36 7.54 11.54
C TRP A 15 -12.34 6.42 11.35
N LEU A 16 -11.53 6.12 12.37
CA LEU A 16 -10.57 5.01 12.31
C LEU A 16 -11.27 3.66 12.12
N LEU A 17 -12.41 3.44 12.79
CA LEU A 17 -13.23 2.23 12.59
C LEU A 17 -13.81 2.17 11.18
N CYS A 18 -14.33 3.27 10.64
CA CYS A 18 -14.83 3.30 9.27
C CYS A 18 -13.72 3.01 8.26
N LEU A 19 -12.54 3.61 8.43
CA LEU A 19 -11.39 3.39 7.54
C LEU A 19 -10.85 1.97 7.64
N SER A 20 -10.80 1.38 8.84
CA SER A 20 -10.34 0.00 9.02
C SER A 20 -11.31 -1.00 8.39
N VAL A 21 -12.62 -0.80 8.53
CA VAL A 21 -13.64 -1.60 7.86
C VAL A 21 -13.53 -1.46 6.34
N LEU A 22 -13.38 -0.23 5.83
CA LEU A 22 -13.18 0.01 4.39
C LEU A 22 -11.93 -0.71 3.87
N MET A 23 -10.82 -0.66 4.62
CA MET A 23 -9.58 -1.35 4.26
C MET A 23 -9.75 -2.86 4.21
N LEU A 24 -10.47 -3.45 5.17
CA LEU A 24 -10.79 -4.89 5.17
C LEU A 24 -11.67 -5.27 3.98
N LEU A 25 -12.68 -4.46 3.65
CA LEU A 25 -13.53 -4.69 2.46
C LEU A 25 -12.72 -4.60 1.17
N ALA A 26 -11.82 -3.62 1.04
CA ALA A 26 -10.93 -3.50 -0.09
C ALA A 26 -9.95 -4.69 -0.21
N LEU A 27 -9.47 -5.21 0.93
CA LEU A 27 -8.61 -6.41 0.97
C LEU A 27 -9.37 -7.65 0.48
N LEU A 28 -10.58 -7.88 0.98
CA LEU A 28 -11.44 -8.99 0.53
C LEU A 28 -11.78 -8.85 -0.95
N LEU A 29 -12.14 -7.65 -1.39
CA LEU A 29 -12.40 -7.37 -2.79
C LEU A 29 -11.16 -7.65 -3.65
N SER A 30 -9.96 -7.23 -3.23
CA SER A 30 -8.71 -7.47 -3.95
C SER A 30 -8.33 -8.96 -4.03
N LEU A 31 -8.67 -9.77 -3.03
CA LEU A 31 -8.43 -11.21 -3.04
C LEU A 31 -9.42 -11.95 -3.95
N CYS A 32 -10.67 -11.50 -3.99
CA CYS A 32 -11.71 -12.11 -4.82
C CYS A 32 -11.69 -11.63 -6.29
N ALA A 33 -11.37 -10.36 -6.53
CA ALA A 33 -11.36 -9.74 -7.85
C ALA A 33 -10.10 -10.09 -8.66
N GLY A 34 -10.30 -10.38 -9.94
CA GLY A 34 -9.27 -10.67 -10.93
C GLY A 34 -9.93 -11.09 -12.24
N GLU A 35 -9.14 -11.59 -13.20
CA GLU A 35 -9.68 -12.07 -14.49
C GLU A 35 -10.76 -13.15 -14.32
N GLN A 36 -10.63 -13.96 -13.28
CA GLN A 36 -11.67 -14.87 -12.81
C GLN A 36 -12.05 -14.49 -11.37
N TRP A 37 -13.35 -14.33 -11.14
CA TRP A 37 -13.88 -14.13 -9.80
C TRP A 37 -13.74 -15.44 -9.01
N ILE A 38 -13.02 -15.40 -7.89
CA ILE A 38 -12.86 -16.56 -7.01
C ILE A 38 -13.63 -16.27 -5.73
N SER A 39 -14.65 -17.08 -5.45
CA SER A 39 -15.44 -16.92 -4.23
C SER A 39 -14.60 -17.31 -3.00
N PRO A 40 -14.88 -16.77 -1.80
CA PRO A 40 -14.20 -17.17 -0.57
C PRO A 40 -14.27 -18.68 -0.26
N GLY A 41 -15.30 -19.37 -0.75
CA GLY A 41 -15.43 -20.82 -0.62
C GLY A 41 -14.39 -21.60 -1.44
N ASP A 42 -13.89 -21.01 -2.53
CA ASP A 42 -12.98 -21.67 -3.47
C ASP A 42 -11.49 -21.36 -3.19
N TRP A 43 -11.18 -20.62 -2.13
CA TRP A 43 -9.81 -20.19 -1.81
C TRP A 43 -8.84 -21.35 -1.57
N PHE A 44 -9.33 -22.49 -1.09
CA PHE A 44 -8.54 -23.69 -0.81
C PHE A 44 -8.60 -24.71 -1.95
N THR A 45 -9.20 -24.36 -3.09
CA THR A 45 -9.06 -25.18 -4.30
C THR A 45 -7.63 -25.02 -4.85
N PRO A 46 -7.11 -25.97 -5.65
CA PRO A 46 -5.78 -25.86 -6.25
C PRO A 46 -5.58 -24.56 -7.06
N ARG A 47 -6.66 -24.02 -7.64
CA ARG A 47 -6.64 -22.70 -8.30
C ARG A 47 -6.57 -21.56 -7.30
N GLY A 48 -7.37 -21.61 -6.23
CA GLY A 48 -7.33 -20.63 -5.16
C GLY A 48 -5.96 -20.55 -4.48
N GLU A 49 -5.30 -21.69 -4.26
CA GLU A 49 -3.97 -21.74 -3.67
C GLU A 49 -2.91 -21.00 -4.52
N LEU A 50 -2.92 -21.20 -5.85
CA LEU A 50 -2.01 -20.47 -6.74
C LEU A 50 -2.40 -18.99 -6.86
N PHE A 51 -3.64 -18.70 -7.26
CA PHE A 51 -4.03 -17.33 -7.59
C PHE A 51 -4.19 -16.44 -6.36
N VAL A 52 -4.89 -16.92 -5.31
CA VAL A 52 -5.17 -16.11 -4.13
C VAL A 52 -3.91 -16.00 -3.28
N TRP A 53 -3.25 -17.11 -2.95
CA TRP A 53 -2.12 -17.09 -2.00
C TRP A 53 -0.78 -16.72 -2.62
N GLN A 54 -0.46 -17.16 -3.83
CA GLN A 54 0.87 -16.90 -4.43
C GLN A 54 0.92 -15.62 -5.28
N ILE A 55 -0.23 -15.14 -5.80
CA ILE A 55 -0.26 -13.98 -6.70
C ILE A 55 -0.96 -12.79 -6.04
N ARG A 56 -2.23 -12.95 -5.64
CA ARG A 56 -3.06 -11.82 -5.16
C ARG A 56 -2.63 -11.36 -3.78
N LEU A 57 -2.48 -12.26 -2.81
CA LEU A 57 -2.11 -11.91 -1.44
C LEU A 57 -0.79 -11.13 -1.32
N PRO A 58 0.35 -11.57 -1.92
CA PRO A 58 1.58 -10.79 -1.85
C PRO A 58 1.44 -9.42 -2.54
N ARG A 59 0.70 -9.34 -3.64
CA ARG A 59 0.41 -8.08 -4.33
C ARG A 59 -0.45 -7.14 -3.48
N THR A 60 -1.52 -7.64 -2.87
CA THR A 60 -2.42 -6.84 -2.02
C THR A 60 -1.66 -6.33 -0.80
N LEU A 61 -0.81 -7.15 -0.17
CA LEU A 61 0.05 -6.73 0.93
C LEU A 61 1.03 -5.63 0.49
N ALA A 62 1.68 -5.77 -0.67
CA ALA A 62 2.56 -4.74 -1.20
C ALA A 62 1.81 -3.42 -1.42
N VAL A 63 0.61 -3.46 -2.01
CA VAL A 63 -0.22 -2.27 -2.23
C VAL A 63 -0.61 -1.59 -0.91
N LEU A 64 -1.00 -2.36 0.11
CA LEU A 64 -1.36 -1.82 1.43
C LEU A 64 -0.16 -1.17 2.12
N LEU A 65 0.99 -1.83 2.10
CA LEU A 65 2.21 -1.31 2.72
C LEU A 65 2.71 -0.05 2.02
N VAL A 66 2.75 -0.06 0.68
CA VAL A 66 3.17 1.11 -0.10
C VAL A 66 2.18 2.26 0.08
N GLY A 67 0.88 2.00 0.03
CA GLY A 67 -0.15 3.02 0.26
C GLY A 67 -0.05 3.66 1.64
N ALA A 68 0.13 2.85 2.69
CA ALA A 68 0.33 3.34 4.06
C ALA A 68 1.64 4.14 4.19
N ALA A 69 2.73 3.65 3.60
CA ALA A 69 4.02 4.35 3.63
C ALA A 69 3.94 5.72 2.93
N LEU A 70 3.26 5.81 1.78
CA LEU A 70 3.05 7.07 1.07
C LEU A 70 2.17 8.04 1.87
N ALA A 71 1.08 7.57 2.47
CA ALA A 71 0.20 8.39 3.30
C ALA A 71 0.95 8.95 4.52
N ILE A 72 1.74 8.11 5.21
CA ILE A 72 2.55 8.53 6.36
C ILE A 72 3.66 9.49 5.92
N SER A 73 4.37 9.19 4.83
CA SER A 73 5.42 10.07 4.30
C SER A 73 4.86 11.45 3.93
N GLY A 74 3.66 11.51 3.35
CA GLY A 74 2.96 12.76 3.07
C GLY A 74 2.67 13.55 4.34
N ALA A 75 2.06 12.90 5.34
CA ALA A 75 1.76 13.54 6.63
C ALA A 75 3.03 14.04 7.35
N VAL A 76 4.12 13.27 7.32
CA VAL A 76 5.41 13.67 7.89
C VAL A 76 5.98 14.88 7.17
N MET A 77 5.93 14.92 5.84
CA MET A 77 6.40 16.09 5.09
C MET A 77 5.54 17.32 5.32
N GLN A 78 4.22 17.18 5.35
CA GLN A 78 3.32 18.28 5.67
C GLN A 78 3.62 18.87 7.05
N ALA A 79 3.92 18.03 8.05
CA ALA A 79 4.32 18.47 9.38
C ALA A 79 5.71 19.12 9.39
N LEU A 80 6.69 18.55 8.68
CA LEU A 80 8.07 19.04 8.65
C LEU A 80 8.20 20.41 7.97
N PHE A 81 7.46 20.62 6.88
CA PHE A 81 7.48 21.89 6.13
C PHE A 81 6.40 22.87 6.59
N GLU A 82 5.56 22.47 7.55
CA GLU A 82 4.36 23.20 7.98
C GLU A 82 3.52 23.68 6.79
N ASN A 83 3.52 22.89 5.71
CA ASN A 83 2.90 23.22 4.44
C ASN A 83 1.95 22.08 4.04
N PRO A 84 0.62 22.30 4.06
CA PRO A 84 -0.36 21.28 3.73
C PRO A 84 -0.28 20.79 2.28
N LEU A 85 0.46 21.48 1.40
CA LEU A 85 0.68 21.10 0.01
C LEU A 85 1.98 20.31 -0.21
N ALA A 86 2.79 20.07 0.84
CA ALA A 86 4.02 19.30 0.70
C ALA A 86 3.69 17.81 0.49
N GLU A 87 4.23 17.22 -0.58
CA GLU A 87 4.19 15.78 -0.82
C GLU A 87 5.57 15.25 -1.26
N PRO A 88 5.91 13.99 -0.95
CA PRO A 88 7.20 13.39 -1.27
C PRO A 88 7.53 13.35 -2.76
N GLY A 89 6.50 13.27 -3.62
CA GLY A 89 6.68 13.32 -5.07
C GLY A 89 7.26 14.64 -5.56
N LEU A 90 6.84 15.77 -4.98
CA LEU A 90 7.28 17.11 -5.40
C LEU A 90 8.73 17.42 -5.03
N LEU A 91 9.25 16.81 -3.97
CA LEU A 91 10.61 17.06 -3.48
C LEU A 91 11.68 16.19 -4.17
N GLY A 92 11.30 15.45 -5.22
CA GLY A 92 12.24 14.68 -6.04
C GLY A 92 12.64 13.32 -5.46
N VAL A 93 12.00 12.85 -4.38
CA VAL A 93 12.27 11.51 -3.79
C VAL A 93 11.95 10.40 -4.80
N SER A 94 10.81 10.48 -5.49
CA SER A 94 10.43 9.52 -6.53
C SER A 94 11.40 9.52 -7.73
N ASN A 95 11.85 10.71 -8.14
CA ASN A 95 12.82 10.86 -9.22
C ASN A 95 14.20 10.32 -8.83
N GLY A 96 14.64 10.57 -7.59
CA GLY A 96 15.87 10.02 -7.02
C GLY A 96 15.85 8.50 -6.94
N ALA A 97 14.72 7.89 -6.55
CA ALA A 97 14.55 6.44 -6.57
C ALA A 97 14.67 5.87 -8.00
N GLY A 98 14.11 6.55 -9.00
CA GLY A 98 14.25 6.18 -10.42
C GLY A 98 15.70 6.23 -10.91
N VAL A 99 16.42 7.30 -10.59
CA VAL A 99 17.86 7.43 -10.91
C VAL A 99 18.66 6.34 -10.21
N GLY A 100 18.41 6.08 -8.92
CA GLY A 100 19.08 5.02 -8.16
C GLY A 100 18.83 3.63 -8.73
N LEU A 101 17.59 3.35 -9.16
CA LEU A 101 17.24 2.09 -9.81
C LEU A 101 17.98 1.91 -11.14
N ILE A 102 18.01 2.93 -12.00
CA ILE A 102 18.74 2.88 -13.27
C ILE A 102 20.25 2.74 -13.02
N ALA A 103 20.80 3.50 -12.07
CA ALA A 103 22.21 3.41 -11.70
C ALA A 103 22.56 2.01 -11.19
N ALA A 104 21.73 1.42 -10.32
CA ALA A 104 21.93 0.05 -9.82
C ALA A 104 21.89 -0.99 -10.94
N VAL A 105 20.96 -0.88 -11.88
CA VAL A 105 20.85 -1.79 -13.03
C VAL A 105 22.05 -1.64 -13.98
N CYS A 106 22.43 -0.41 -14.32
CA CYS A 106 23.52 -0.14 -15.24
C CYS A 106 24.90 -0.51 -14.66
N LEU A 107 25.14 -0.18 -13.39
CA LEU A 107 26.40 -0.48 -12.71
C LEU A 107 26.49 -1.94 -12.26
N GLY A 108 25.35 -2.55 -11.94
CA GLY A 108 25.25 -3.92 -11.44
C GLY A 108 25.54 -5.01 -12.46
N LYS A 109 25.76 -4.68 -13.75
CA LYS A 109 26.19 -5.59 -14.83
C LYS A 109 25.69 -7.05 -14.65
N GLY A 110 24.44 -7.30 -15.04
CA GLY A 110 23.96 -8.62 -15.47
C GLY A 110 24.48 -9.85 -14.72
N ASN A 111 24.03 -10.07 -13.48
CA ASN A 111 23.73 -11.44 -13.06
C ASN A 111 22.44 -11.88 -13.76
N SER A 112 22.45 -11.87 -15.09
CA SER A 112 21.42 -12.52 -15.88
C SER A 112 21.57 -14.01 -15.60
N PRO A 113 20.54 -14.71 -15.08
CA PRO A 113 20.58 -16.17 -15.02
C PRO A 113 20.39 -16.81 -16.40
N THR A 114 20.69 -16.09 -17.50
CA THR A 114 20.76 -16.65 -18.86
C THR A 114 22.18 -17.15 -19.14
N GLY A 115 22.52 -18.22 -18.44
CA GLY A 115 23.49 -19.20 -18.91
C GLY A 115 22.73 -20.48 -19.26
N ARG A 116 22.16 -20.49 -20.48
CA ARG A 116 21.32 -21.51 -21.17
C ARG A 116 19.86 -21.13 -21.35
#